data_AF-A0A6B3ADS2-F1
#
_entry.id   AF-A0A6B3ADS2-F1
#
_cell.length_a   1.000
_cell.length_b   1.000
_cell.length_c   1.000
_cell.angle_alpha   90.00
_cell.angle_beta   90.00
_cell.angle_gamma   90.00
#
_symmetry.space_group_name_H-M   'P 1'
#
loop_
_entity.id
_entity.type
_entity.pdbx_description
1 polymer ?
#
loop_
_entity_poly.entity_id
_entity_poly.type
_entity_poly.pdbx_seq_one_letter_code
_entity_poly.pdbx_strand_id
1 'polypeptide(L)'
;MAALPHWLGEPPAEQAPLTGWALSRLASAVAEDIRLDAVVDVTSTARAVEADLGGPFGARAAGSPAAGRPGEAQTFPLTDVSTRGLREEDASEPWAVLFDPARLIRGIGTVTDARRDGDAVELALSPHPLFADPADAWLPPGARSLVVRLDPATGLLRSAVLHDDDGPLATARVREVHIDDVRSEESAGQVLARMARTLVEPARLTAEVAVETDPHEDLSFTPEPTALPSARSWTVTVGRETVRMSGDYAPDRTGPLAARLAELLAPARIVSHLTHVMPGPGTSVRSGVRPLRTFPFSAWAPDGSLTCTFAVDPDTSVLLRAEATASGHSVFRHTVTGVHTQAGR
;
A
#
# COMPACT_ATOMS: atom_id res chain seq x y z
N MET A 1 -28.83 5.11 -10.40
CA MET A 1 -28.44 6.50 -10.07
C MET A 1 -27.10 6.77 -10.72
N ALA A 2 -26.93 7.90 -11.41
CA ALA A 2 -25.60 8.29 -11.89
C ALA A 2 -24.72 8.56 -10.66
N ALA A 3 -23.61 7.85 -10.53
CA ALA A 3 -22.65 8.08 -9.46
C ALA A 3 -22.13 9.51 -9.57
N LEU A 4 -22.17 10.28 -8.48
CA LEU A 4 -21.50 11.57 -8.44
C LEU A 4 -20.00 11.35 -8.68
N PRO A 5 -19.34 12.20 -9.47
CA PRO A 5 -17.92 12.06 -9.74
C PRO A 5 -17.13 12.15 -8.42
N HIS A 6 -16.17 11.24 -8.25
CA HIS A 6 -15.28 11.22 -7.08
C HIS A 6 -14.46 12.53 -7.03
N TRP A 7 -14.11 13.00 -5.82
CA TRP A 7 -13.41 14.28 -5.62
C TRP A 7 -12.02 14.35 -6.27
N LEU A 8 -11.40 13.20 -6.59
CA LEU A 8 -10.17 13.12 -7.39
C LEU A 8 -10.36 13.60 -8.85
N GLY A 9 -11.60 13.78 -9.29
CA GLY A 9 -11.95 14.07 -10.67
C GLY A 9 -11.74 12.87 -11.60
N GLU A 10 -11.88 13.13 -12.89
CA GLU A 10 -11.66 12.12 -13.94
C GLU A 10 -10.20 11.64 -13.97
N PRO A 11 -9.94 10.35 -14.26
CA PRO A 11 -8.58 9.84 -14.43
C PRO A 11 -7.83 10.67 -15.48
N PRO A 12 -6.56 11.04 -15.31
CA PRO A 12 -5.77 11.74 -16.34
C PRO A 12 -5.52 10.89 -17.61
N ALA A 13 -5.22 11.53 -18.74
CA ALA A 13 -5.00 10.82 -20.02
C ALA A 13 -3.55 10.35 -20.18
N GLU A 14 -2.61 11.11 -19.62
CA GLU A 14 -1.18 10.81 -19.66
C GLU A 14 -0.79 9.81 -18.57
N GLN A 15 0.12 8.89 -18.88
CA GLN A 15 0.51 7.79 -17.99
C GLN A 15 1.03 8.26 -16.62
N ALA A 16 1.98 9.20 -16.59
CA ALA A 16 2.60 9.64 -15.34
C ALA A 16 1.59 10.25 -14.32
N PRO A 17 0.74 11.23 -14.69
CA PRO A 17 -0.29 11.73 -13.78
C PRO A 17 -1.38 10.68 -13.50
N LEU A 18 -1.67 9.77 -14.44
CA LEU A 18 -2.61 8.67 -14.24
C LEU A 18 -2.13 7.68 -13.17
N THR A 19 -0.83 7.35 -13.15
CA THR A 19 -0.23 6.50 -12.12
C THR A 19 -0.43 7.09 -10.72
N GLY A 20 -0.10 8.37 -10.53
CA GLY A 20 -0.30 9.05 -9.24
C GLY A 20 -1.77 9.15 -8.84
N TRP A 21 -2.65 9.41 -9.81
CA TRP A 21 -4.10 9.43 -9.61
C TRP A 21 -4.65 8.06 -9.20
N ALA A 22 -4.20 6.97 -9.84
CA ALA A 22 -4.72 5.64 -9.56
C ALA A 22 -4.27 5.13 -8.18
N LEU A 23 -3.00 5.36 -7.79
CA LEU A 23 -2.53 5.11 -6.43
C LEU A 23 -3.30 5.93 -5.40
N SER A 24 -3.62 7.19 -5.73
CA SER A 24 -4.46 8.04 -4.88
C SER A 24 -5.85 7.44 -4.68
N ARG A 25 -6.46 6.91 -5.74
CA ARG A 25 -7.81 6.32 -5.67
C ARG A 25 -7.83 5.01 -4.89
N LEU A 26 -6.81 4.15 -5.08
CA LEU A 26 -6.63 2.93 -4.28
C LEU A 26 -6.53 3.26 -2.79
N ALA A 27 -5.77 4.30 -2.45
CA ALA A 27 -5.56 4.73 -1.07
C ALA A 27 -6.79 5.42 -0.45
N SER A 28 -7.49 6.26 -1.21
CA SER A 28 -8.68 6.95 -0.70
C SER A 28 -9.79 5.99 -0.31
N ALA A 29 -9.88 4.82 -0.98
CA ALA A 29 -10.85 3.78 -0.67
C ALA A 29 -10.71 3.22 0.77
N VAL A 30 -9.57 3.43 1.44
CA VAL A 30 -9.39 3.08 2.87
C VAL A 30 -10.27 3.96 3.78
N ALA A 31 -10.57 5.19 3.37
CA ALA A 31 -11.48 6.10 4.07
C ALA A 31 -12.96 5.89 3.65
N GLU A 32 -13.23 4.91 2.81
CA GLU A 32 -14.57 4.55 2.34
C GLU A 32 -14.98 3.19 2.91
N ASP A 33 -16.25 3.04 3.26
CA ASP A 33 -16.88 1.76 3.58
C ASP A 33 -18.01 1.55 2.58
N ILE A 34 -17.79 0.62 1.65
CA ILE A 34 -18.74 0.23 0.62
C ILE A 34 -19.37 -1.08 1.07
N ARG A 35 -20.70 -1.11 1.12
CA ARG A 35 -21.48 -2.32 1.34
C ARG A 35 -21.98 -2.84 0.01
N LEU A 36 -21.71 -4.11 -0.27
CA LEU A 36 -21.99 -4.70 -1.56
C LEU A 36 -22.31 -6.19 -1.51
N ASP A 37 -23.06 -6.63 -2.51
CA ASP A 37 -23.17 -8.01 -2.94
C ASP A 37 -22.36 -8.19 -4.23
N ALA A 38 -21.71 -9.34 -4.41
CA ALA A 38 -20.94 -9.59 -5.62
C ALA A 38 -20.87 -11.07 -5.99
N VAL A 39 -20.56 -11.31 -7.26
CA VAL A 39 -20.16 -12.62 -7.77
C VAL A 39 -18.76 -12.49 -8.35
N VAL A 40 -17.81 -13.23 -7.80
CA VAL A 40 -16.41 -13.21 -8.24
C VAL A 40 -16.02 -14.57 -8.80
N ASP A 41 -15.38 -14.57 -9.96
CA ASP A 41 -14.74 -15.76 -10.52
C ASP A 41 -13.23 -15.69 -10.28
N VAL A 42 -12.65 -16.72 -9.69
CA VAL A 42 -11.20 -16.90 -9.53
C VAL A 42 -10.78 -18.12 -10.33
N THR A 43 -9.84 -17.93 -11.24
CA THR A 43 -9.31 -18.98 -12.12
C THR A 43 -7.80 -19.04 -11.99
N SER A 44 -7.26 -20.26 -11.88
CA SER A 44 -5.81 -20.50 -11.90
C SER A 44 -5.43 -21.28 -13.14
N THR A 45 -4.33 -20.90 -13.78
CA THR A 45 -3.79 -21.60 -14.94
C THR A 45 -3.21 -22.94 -14.50
N ALA A 46 -3.62 -24.02 -15.17
CA ALA A 46 -3.04 -25.34 -14.92
C ALA A 46 -1.56 -25.36 -15.36
N ARG A 47 -0.66 -25.74 -14.45
CA ARG A 47 0.77 -25.88 -14.71
C ARG A 47 1.24 -27.28 -14.34
N ALA A 48 2.30 -27.75 -15.01
CA ALA A 48 2.96 -29.00 -14.65
C ALA A 48 3.85 -28.85 -13.40
N VAL A 49 4.38 -27.65 -13.19
CA VAL A 49 5.28 -27.28 -12.09
C VAL A 49 4.68 -26.07 -11.37
N GLU A 50 4.76 -26.03 -10.05
CA GLU A 50 4.31 -24.88 -9.27
C GLU A 50 5.19 -23.66 -9.57
N ALA A 51 4.58 -22.49 -9.80
CA ALA A 51 5.31 -21.26 -10.06
C ALA A 51 6.11 -20.84 -8.82
N ASP A 52 7.37 -20.45 -9.00
CA ASP A 52 8.21 -19.93 -7.91
C ASP A 52 7.89 -18.44 -7.67
N LEU A 53 6.87 -18.20 -6.87
CA LEU A 53 6.43 -16.86 -6.50
C LEU A 53 7.05 -16.35 -5.20
N GLY A 54 7.80 -17.20 -4.50
CA GLY A 54 8.25 -16.96 -3.13
C GLY A 54 9.40 -15.98 -2.97
N GLY A 55 10.07 -15.59 -4.07
CA GLY A 55 11.25 -14.72 -4.00
C GLY A 55 12.34 -15.30 -3.06
N PRO A 56 13.29 -14.48 -2.57
CA PRO A 56 14.38 -14.96 -1.72
C PRO A 56 13.94 -15.48 -0.33
N PHE A 57 12.68 -15.31 0.05
CA PHE A 57 12.14 -15.65 1.38
C PHE A 57 10.97 -16.64 1.34
N GLY A 58 10.72 -17.29 0.19
CA GLY A 58 9.62 -18.23 -0.01
C GLY A 58 9.79 -19.56 0.72
N ALA A 59 8.68 -20.11 1.24
CA ALA A 59 8.70 -21.33 2.05
C ALA A 59 8.75 -22.66 1.25
N ARG A 60 8.69 -22.64 -0.09
CA ARG A 60 8.68 -23.86 -0.92
C ARG A 60 9.83 -23.88 -1.91
N ALA A 61 10.45 -25.05 -2.06
CA ALA A 61 11.48 -25.26 -3.05
C ALA A 61 10.87 -25.19 -4.46
N ALA A 62 11.41 -24.29 -5.28
CA ALA A 62 11.14 -24.23 -6.72
C ALA A 62 11.24 -25.64 -7.35
N GLY A 63 10.31 -25.97 -8.26
CA GLY A 63 10.34 -27.23 -9.00
C GLY A 63 9.51 -28.38 -8.41
N SER A 64 8.69 -28.12 -7.39
CA SER A 64 7.73 -29.12 -6.90
C SER A 64 6.61 -29.37 -7.94
N PRO A 65 6.16 -30.63 -8.14
CA PRO A 65 5.01 -30.91 -9.02
C PRO A 65 3.79 -30.13 -8.53
N ALA A 66 3.08 -29.46 -9.45
CA ALA A 66 1.88 -28.71 -9.08
C ALA A 66 0.82 -29.67 -8.51
N ALA A 67 0.46 -29.50 -7.23
CA ALA A 67 -0.58 -30.29 -6.58
C ALA A 67 -1.95 -29.62 -6.82
N GLY A 68 -2.70 -30.02 -7.85
CA GLY A 68 -4.04 -29.49 -8.08
C GLY A 68 -4.72 -29.93 -9.37
N ARG A 69 -6.05 -30.03 -9.34
CA ARG A 69 -6.92 -30.30 -10.50
C ARG A 69 -6.84 -29.16 -11.53
N PRO A 70 -7.16 -29.42 -12.82
CA PRO A 70 -7.10 -28.43 -13.90
C PRO A 70 -7.90 -27.16 -13.57
N GLY A 71 -7.54 -26.06 -14.25
CA GLY A 71 -8.01 -24.68 -14.03
C GLY A 71 -9.51 -24.44 -14.16
N GLU A 72 -10.30 -25.08 -13.31
CA GLU A 72 -11.71 -24.79 -13.14
C GLU A 72 -11.86 -23.45 -12.41
N ALA A 73 -12.60 -22.54 -13.02
CA ALA A 73 -13.00 -21.30 -12.38
C ALA A 73 -13.83 -21.62 -11.13
N GLN A 74 -13.43 -21.05 -10.00
CA GLN A 74 -14.19 -21.06 -8.76
C GLN A 74 -15.03 -19.79 -8.70
N THR A 75 -16.34 -19.95 -8.56
CA THR A 75 -17.28 -18.84 -8.41
C THR A 75 -17.64 -18.64 -6.94
N PHE A 76 -17.50 -17.41 -6.45
CA PHE A 76 -17.79 -16.99 -5.09
C PHE A 76 -18.98 -16.03 -5.07
N PRO A 77 -20.15 -16.48 -4.60
CA PRO A 77 -21.25 -15.57 -4.27
C PRO A 77 -20.96 -14.91 -2.92
N LEU A 78 -20.97 -13.58 -2.89
CA LEU A 78 -20.69 -12.76 -1.72
C LEU A 78 -21.92 -11.91 -1.40
N THR A 79 -22.24 -11.82 -0.11
CA THR A 79 -23.43 -11.11 0.38
C THR A 79 -23.08 -10.23 1.56
N ASP A 80 -23.55 -8.98 1.58
CA ASP A 80 -23.34 -7.96 2.62
C ASP A 80 -21.86 -7.76 2.98
N VAL A 81 -20.99 -7.70 1.95
CA VAL A 81 -19.56 -7.44 2.13
C VAL A 81 -19.34 -5.98 2.46
N SER A 82 -18.66 -5.70 3.57
CA SER A 82 -18.14 -4.37 3.92
C SER A 82 -16.65 -4.29 3.59
N THR A 83 -16.26 -3.32 2.76
CA THR A 83 -14.83 -3.09 2.45
C THR A 83 -14.02 -2.72 3.70
N ARG A 84 -14.63 -2.02 4.67
CA ARG A 84 -14.00 -1.79 5.97
C ARG A 84 -13.84 -3.09 6.77
N GLY A 85 -14.88 -3.93 6.80
CA GLY A 85 -14.85 -5.23 7.49
C GLY A 85 -13.71 -6.11 6.98
N LEU A 86 -13.54 -6.22 5.65
CA LEU A 86 -12.43 -6.97 5.05
C LEU A 86 -11.04 -6.50 5.53
N ARG A 87 -10.88 -5.18 5.74
CA ARG A 87 -9.63 -4.60 6.26
C ARG A 87 -9.40 -4.94 7.73
N GLU A 88 -10.45 -4.86 8.54
CA GLU A 88 -10.40 -5.15 9.97
C GLU A 88 -10.11 -6.63 10.25
N GLU A 89 -10.68 -7.52 9.44
CA GLU A 89 -10.47 -8.96 9.51
C GLU A 89 -9.14 -9.42 8.88
N ASP A 90 -8.50 -8.54 8.10
CA ASP A 90 -7.36 -8.87 7.23
C ASP A 90 -7.64 -10.11 6.36
N ALA A 91 -8.78 -10.06 5.65
CA ALA A 91 -9.28 -11.14 4.81
C ALA A 91 -8.18 -11.69 3.89
N SER A 92 -7.99 -13.01 3.91
CA SER A 92 -6.93 -13.72 3.16
C SER A 92 -7.44 -14.36 1.87
N GLU A 93 -8.76 -14.28 1.66
CA GLU A 93 -9.44 -14.81 0.51
C GLU A 93 -8.90 -14.17 -0.78
N PRO A 94 -8.65 -14.96 -1.85
CA PRO A 94 -8.13 -14.42 -3.09
C PRO A 94 -8.99 -13.31 -3.70
N TRP A 95 -10.31 -13.33 -3.51
CA TRP A 95 -11.19 -12.29 -4.04
C TRP A 95 -11.14 -10.98 -3.23
N ALA A 96 -10.65 -10.98 -1.98
CA ALA A 96 -10.71 -9.82 -1.09
C ALA A 96 -9.92 -8.61 -1.65
N VAL A 97 -8.86 -8.85 -2.41
CA VAL A 97 -8.09 -7.78 -3.08
C VAL A 97 -8.95 -6.91 -4.00
N LEU A 98 -10.04 -7.47 -4.56
CA LEU A 98 -10.91 -6.74 -5.46
C LEU A 98 -11.71 -5.66 -4.74
N PHE A 99 -11.95 -5.84 -3.44
CA PHE A 99 -12.78 -4.94 -2.64
C PHE A 99 -11.98 -4.18 -1.57
N ASP A 100 -10.75 -4.61 -1.27
CA ASP A 100 -9.77 -3.88 -0.47
C ASP A 100 -8.41 -3.78 -1.20
N PRO A 101 -8.33 -3.01 -2.30
CA PRO A 101 -7.13 -3.00 -3.13
C PRO A 101 -6.00 -2.14 -2.56
N ALA A 102 -6.28 -1.32 -1.54
CA ALA A 102 -5.27 -0.55 -0.82
C ALA A 102 -4.20 -1.45 -0.20
N ARG A 103 -4.52 -2.72 0.11
CA ARG A 103 -3.57 -3.71 0.60
C ARG A 103 -2.39 -3.95 -0.35
N LEU A 104 -2.58 -3.74 -1.66
CA LEU A 104 -1.52 -3.90 -2.66
C LEU A 104 -0.41 -2.85 -2.47
N ILE A 105 -0.72 -1.67 -1.93
CA ILE A 105 0.20 -0.51 -1.90
C ILE A 105 1.54 -0.85 -1.24
N ARG A 106 1.57 -1.60 -0.13
CA ARG A 106 2.83 -2.02 0.52
C ARG A 106 3.73 -2.84 -0.40
N GLY A 107 3.13 -3.70 -1.22
CA GLY A 107 3.85 -4.66 -2.06
C GLY A 107 4.24 -4.10 -3.41
N ILE A 108 3.72 -2.94 -3.82
CA ILE A 108 4.07 -2.32 -5.11
C ILE A 108 5.51 -1.81 -5.04
N GLY A 109 6.35 -2.32 -5.94
CA GLY A 109 7.68 -1.79 -6.18
C GLY A 109 7.68 -0.72 -7.26
N THR A 110 6.96 -0.96 -8.36
CA THR A 110 6.86 -0.02 -9.47
C THR A 110 5.52 -0.19 -10.18
N VAL A 111 4.95 0.92 -10.64
CA VAL A 111 3.87 0.91 -11.63
C VAL A 111 4.52 1.00 -13.00
N THR A 112 4.53 -0.10 -13.74
CA THR A 112 5.24 -0.22 -15.02
C THR A 112 4.43 0.32 -16.19
N ASP A 113 3.10 0.25 -16.09
CA ASP A 113 2.18 0.83 -17.07
C ASP A 113 0.89 1.33 -16.39
N ALA A 114 0.30 2.37 -16.95
CA ALA A 114 -0.99 2.91 -16.53
C ALA A 114 -1.73 3.50 -17.74
N ARG A 115 -2.93 3.01 -18.00
CA ARG A 115 -3.75 3.48 -19.13
C ARG A 115 -5.23 3.50 -18.79
N ARG A 116 -5.96 4.40 -19.43
CA ARG A 116 -7.42 4.32 -19.45
C ARG A 116 -7.85 3.18 -20.37
N ASP A 117 -8.82 2.40 -19.93
CA ASP A 117 -9.34 1.26 -20.67
C ASP A 117 -10.86 1.25 -20.56
N GLY A 118 -11.52 1.95 -21.49
CA GLY A 118 -12.96 2.19 -21.43
C GLY A 118 -13.34 3.03 -20.20
N ASP A 119 -14.16 2.46 -19.33
CA ASP A 119 -14.63 3.04 -18.08
C ASP A 119 -13.80 2.60 -16.86
N ALA A 120 -12.66 1.94 -17.09
CA ALA A 120 -11.72 1.52 -16.06
C ALA A 120 -10.33 2.14 -16.26
N VAL A 121 -9.51 2.10 -15.23
CA VAL A 121 -8.06 2.36 -15.30
C VAL A 121 -7.33 1.05 -15.13
N GLU A 122 -6.50 0.69 -16.10
CA GLU A 122 -5.63 -0.48 -16.02
C GLU A 122 -4.25 -0.06 -15.50
N LEU A 123 -3.74 -0.80 -14.52
CA LEU A 123 -2.40 -0.66 -13.97
C LEU A 123 -1.63 -1.96 -14.09
N ALA A 124 -0.39 -1.88 -14.56
CA ALA A 124 0.58 -2.97 -14.44
C ALA A 124 1.53 -2.67 -13.28
N LEU A 125 1.59 -3.59 -12.31
CA LEU A 125 2.32 -3.46 -11.06
C LEU A 125 3.42 -4.51 -11.02
N SER A 126 4.63 -4.13 -10.62
CA SER A 126 5.69 -5.08 -10.29
C SER A 126 5.89 -5.12 -8.77
N PRO A 127 6.04 -6.30 -8.17
CA PRO A 127 6.24 -6.44 -6.73
C PRO A 127 7.55 -5.81 -6.29
N HIS A 128 7.56 -5.24 -5.08
CA HIS A 128 8.79 -4.75 -4.45
C HIS A 128 9.56 -5.93 -3.87
N PRO A 129 10.86 -6.11 -4.19
CA PRO A 129 11.61 -7.31 -3.82
C PRO A 129 11.72 -7.57 -2.31
N LEU A 130 11.61 -6.50 -1.50
CA LEU A 130 11.71 -6.58 -0.03
C LEU A 130 10.41 -6.31 0.73
N PHE A 131 9.38 -5.81 0.04
CA PHE A 131 8.11 -5.39 0.69
C PHE A 131 6.89 -6.13 0.13
N ALA A 132 7.04 -6.87 -0.96
CA ALA A 132 6.03 -7.84 -1.37
C ALA A 132 5.98 -8.98 -0.35
N ASP A 133 4.77 -9.30 0.10
CA ASP A 133 4.53 -10.39 1.05
C ASP A 133 4.58 -11.73 0.30
N PRO A 134 5.48 -12.66 0.68
CA PRO A 134 5.55 -13.99 0.06
C PRO A 134 4.24 -14.78 0.15
N ALA A 135 3.36 -14.45 1.10
CA ALA A 135 2.04 -15.06 1.25
C ALA A 135 0.93 -14.32 0.48
N ASP A 136 1.19 -13.17 -0.14
CA ASP A 136 0.19 -12.46 -0.92
C ASP A 136 -0.14 -13.23 -2.21
N ALA A 137 -1.44 -13.43 -2.44
CA ALA A 137 -1.92 -14.21 -3.58
C ALA A 137 -1.77 -13.49 -4.93
N TRP A 138 -1.58 -12.16 -4.93
CA TRP A 138 -1.65 -11.32 -6.12
C TRP A 138 -0.39 -10.51 -6.40
N LEU A 139 0.36 -10.16 -5.36
CA LEU A 139 1.62 -9.42 -5.50
C LEU A 139 2.78 -10.04 -4.70
N PRO A 140 3.04 -11.35 -4.82
CA PRO A 140 4.18 -11.98 -4.17
C PRO A 140 5.50 -11.56 -4.84
N PRO A 141 6.66 -11.64 -4.14
CA PRO A 141 7.93 -11.10 -4.62
C PRO A 141 8.46 -11.74 -5.90
N GLY A 142 8.11 -13.00 -6.19
CA GLY A 142 8.47 -13.70 -7.43
C GLY A 142 7.54 -13.43 -8.61
N ALA A 143 6.45 -12.68 -8.42
CA ALA A 143 5.56 -12.32 -9.52
C ALA A 143 6.26 -11.45 -10.57
N ARG A 144 6.01 -11.73 -11.85
CA ARG A 144 6.53 -10.89 -12.93
C ARG A 144 5.78 -9.55 -12.98
N SER A 145 4.45 -9.63 -12.90
CA SER A 145 3.58 -8.46 -12.83
C SER A 145 2.18 -8.84 -12.36
N LEU A 146 1.50 -7.89 -11.75
CA LEU A 146 0.06 -7.92 -11.48
C LEU A 146 -0.61 -6.85 -12.35
N VAL A 147 -1.55 -7.24 -13.20
CA VAL A 147 -2.38 -6.30 -13.96
C VAL A 147 -3.74 -6.17 -13.29
N VAL A 148 -4.10 -4.96 -12.86
CA VAL A 148 -5.39 -4.70 -12.21
C VAL A 148 -6.22 -3.71 -13.02
N ARG A 149 -7.55 -3.88 -13.00
CA ARG A 149 -8.51 -2.94 -13.61
C ARG A 149 -9.31 -2.27 -12.51
N LEU A 150 -8.99 -1.01 -12.23
CA LEU A 150 -9.57 -0.16 -11.21
C LEU A 150 -10.83 0.54 -11.75
N ASP A 151 -11.92 0.50 -10.99
CA ASP A 151 -13.10 1.33 -11.22
C ASP A 151 -12.86 2.73 -10.64
N PRO A 152 -12.84 3.80 -11.47
CA PRO A 152 -12.59 5.16 -11.00
C PRO A 152 -13.58 5.66 -9.95
N ALA A 153 -14.83 5.25 -10.06
CA ALA A 153 -15.90 5.75 -9.20
C ALA A 153 -15.78 5.18 -7.79
N THR A 154 -15.62 3.86 -7.68
CA THR A 154 -15.69 3.13 -6.40
C THR A 154 -14.33 2.78 -5.81
N GLY A 155 -13.26 2.86 -6.62
CA GLY A 155 -11.92 2.47 -6.19
C GLY A 155 -11.74 0.95 -6.05
N LEU A 156 -12.78 0.17 -6.32
CA LEU A 156 -12.75 -1.30 -6.34
C LEU A 156 -12.05 -1.79 -7.61
N LEU A 157 -11.53 -3.01 -7.59
CA LEU A 157 -10.99 -3.65 -8.79
C LEU A 157 -12.07 -4.52 -9.44
N ARG A 158 -12.22 -4.35 -10.75
CA ARG A 158 -13.02 -5.21 -11.60
C ARG A 158 -12.32 -6.53 -11.91
N SER A 159 -10.99 -6.51 -11.94
CA SER A 159 -10.18 -7.71 -12.11
C SER A 159 -8.75 -7.52 -11.64
N ALA A 160 -8.10 -8.63 -11.31
CA ALA A 160 -6.68 -8.75 -11.01
C ALA A 160 -6.13 -9.97 -11.77
N VAL A 161 -5.01 -9.80 -12.48
CA VAL A 161 -4.35 -10.86 -13.27
C VAL A 161 -2.89 -10.93 -12.88
N LEU A 162 -2.54 -11.97 -12.13
CA LEU A 162 -1.17 -12.28 -11.75
C LEU A 162 -0.44 -12.96 -12.92
N HIS A 163 0.76 -12.50 -13.23
CA HIS A 163 1.64 -13.06 -14.24
C HIS A 163 2.94 -13.56 -13.63
N ASP A 164 3.40 -14.72 -14.12
CA ASP A 164 4.75 -15.23 -13.96
C ASP A 164 5.53 -15.10 -15.28
N ASP A 165 6.70 -15.72 -15.37
CA ASP A 165 7.53 -15.71 -16.59
C ASP A 165 6.85 -16.43 -17.78
N ASP A 166 5.91 -17.34 -17.51
CA ASP A 166 5.16 -18.11 -18.50
C ASP A 166 3.79 -17.48 -18.83
N GLY A 167 3.52 -16.26 -18.37
CA GLY A 167 2.28 -15.51 -18.65
C GLY A 167 1.25 -15.52 -17.51
N PRO A 168 -0.06 -15.40 -17.81
CA PRO A 168 -1.09 -15.35 -16.79
C PRO A 168 -1.15 -16.63 -15.94
N LEU A 169 -1.02 -16.47 -14.63
CA LEU A 169 -1.01 -17.57 -13.65
C LEU A 169 -2.33 -17.65 -12.87
N ALA A 170 -2.88 -16.52 -12.45
CA ALA A 170 -4.15 -16.45 -11.75
C ALA A 170 -4.94 -15.22 -12.18
N THR A 171 -6.26 -15.33 -12.20
CA THR A 171 -7.19 -14.25 -12.54
C THR A 171 -8.33 -14.24 -11.56
N ALA A 172 -8.61 -13.08 -10.95
CA ALA A 172 -9.86 -12.83 -10.25
C ALA A 172 -10.64 -11.75 -10.99
N ARG A 173 -11.95 -11.94 -11.14
CA ARG A 173 -12.82 -11.03 -11.87
C ARG A 173 -14.17 -10.88 -11.19
N VAL A 174 -14.60 -9.64 -11.01
CA VAL A 174 -15.97 -9.31 -10.62
C VAL A 174 -16.87 -9.54 -11.84
N ARG A 175 -17.79 -10.50 -11.72
CA ARG A 175 -18.80 -10.80 -12.74
C ARG A 175 -20.02 -9.90 -12.56
N GLU A 176 -20.48 -9.78 -11.32
CA GLU A 176 -21.64 -9.00 -10.91
C GLU A 176 -21.29 -8.28 -9.61
N VAL A 177 -21.74 -7.03 -9.47
CA VAL A 177 -21.62 -6.26 -8.23
C VAL A 177 -22.85 -5.37 -8.06
N HIS A 178 -23.39 -5.38 -6.86
CA HIS A 178 -24.45 -4.49 -6.42
C HIS A 178 -23.96 -3.72 -5.21
N ILE A 179 -24.03 -2.40 -5.25
CA ILE A 179 -23.59 -1.53 -4.15
C ILE A 179 -24.84 -1.00 -3.45
N ASP A 180 -24.96 -1.31 -2.17
CA ASP A 180 -26.09 -0.92 -1.32
C ASP A 180 -25.87 0.44 -0.66
N ASP A 181 -24.68 0.65 -0.10
CA ASP A 181 -24.32 1.84 0.68
C ASP A 181 -22.85 2.22 0.45
N VAL A 182 -22.57 3.52 0.48
CA VAL A 182 -21.21 4.07 0.40
C VAL A 182 -21.08 5.14 1.47
N ARG A 183 -20.23 4.89 2.46
CA ARG A 183 -19.87 5.87 3.49
C ARG A 183 -18.46 6.35 3.23
N SER A 184 -18.25 7.65 3.20
CA SER A 184 -16.94 8.23 2.88
C SER A 184 -16.55 9.29 3.89
N GLU A 185 -15.30 9.23 4.34
CA GLU A 185 -14.62 10.30 5.07
C GLU A 185 -13.69 11.03 4.09
N GLU A 186 -14.26 11.91 3.25
CA GLU A 186 -13.55 12.53 2.12
C GLU A 186 -12.21 13.17 2.52
N SER A 187 -12.19 13.95 3.61
CA SER A 187 -10.96 14.63 4.06
C SER A 187 -9.88 13.64 4.48
N ALA A 188 -10.26 12.50 5.08
CA ALA A 188 -9.31 11.43 5.36
C ALA A 188 -8.81 10.80 4.05
N GLY A 189 -9.71 10.52 3.10
CA GLY A 189 -9.37 10.01 1.77
C GLY A 189 -8.37 10.89 1.03
N GLN A 190 -8.48 12.22 1.15
CA GLN A 190 -7.54 13.19 0.57
C GLN A 190 -6.13 13.08 1.17
N VAL A 191 -6.03 12.85 2.49
CA VAL A 191 -4.73 12.66 3.17
C VAL A 191 -4.09 11.33 2.73
N LEU A 192 -4.86 10.24 2.70
CA LEU A 192 -4.35 8.93 2.29
C LEU A 192 -3.93 8.90 0.82
N ALA A 193 -4.69 9.58 -0.05
CA ALA A 193 -4.32 9.77 -1.45
C ALA A 193 -2.94 10.43 -1.59
N ARG A 194 -2.67 11.49 -0.81
CA ARG A 194 -1.36 12.15 -0.79
C ARG A 194 -0.26 11.22 -0.29
N MET A 195 -0.52 10.47 0.78
CA MET A 195 0.43 9.49 1.31
C MET A 195 0.81 8.45 0.24
N ALA A 196 -0.15 7.91 -0.51
CA ALA A 196 0.12 6.89 -1.52
C ALA A 196 0.91 7.40 -2.73
N ARG A 197 0.75 8.68 -3.10
CA ARG A 197 1.53 9.28 -4.20
C ARG A 197 3.03 9.27 -3.95
N THR A 198 3.48 9.23 -2.70
CA THR A 198 4.92 9.16 -2.39
C THR A 198 5.59 7.89 -2.91
N LEU A 199 4.84 6.90 -3.35
CA LEU A 199 5.40 5.71 -3.99
C LEU A 199 6.04 6.03 -5.36
N VAL A 200 5.52 7.04 -6.06
CA VAL A 200 5.94 7.37 -7.44
C VAL A 200 6.47 8.79 -7.59
N GLU A 201 6.18 9.67 -6.62
CA GLU A 201 6.65 11.05 -6.64
C GLU A 201 8.09 11.15 -6.12
N PRO A 202 9.04 11.61 -6.96
CA PRO A 202 10.41 11.80 -6.52
C PRO A 202 10.51 12.94 -5.51
N ALA A 203 11.44 12.81 -4.56
CA ALA A 203 11.74 13.86 -3.59
C ALA A 203 13.19 13.77 -3.12
N ARG A 204 13.87 14.91 -3.03
CA ARG A 204 15.20 15.03 -2.41
C ARG A 204 15.16 16.14 -1.38
N LEU A 205 15.14 15.75 -0.12
CA LEU A 205 14.86 16.67 0.98
C LEU A 205 15.99 16.69 2.01
N THR A 206 16.04 17.75 2.80
CA THR A 206 16.73 17.78 4.08
C THR A 206 15.70 18.08 5.15
N ALA A 207 15.71 17.32 6.24
CA ALA A 207 14.74 17.46 7.31
C ALA A 207 15.40 17.48 8.69
N GLU A 208 14.82 18.25 9.60
CA GLU A 208 15.12 18.17 11.03
C GLU A 208 13.96 17.47 11.73
N VAL A 209 14.26 16.48 12.56
CA VAL A 209 13.25 15.66 13.22
C VAL A 209 13.50 15.62 14.72
N ALA A 210 12.51 16.05 15.49
CA ALA A 210 12.45 15.87 16.91
C ALA A 210 11.80 14.51 17.23
N VAL A 211 12.55 13.64 17.89
CA VAL A 211 12.05 12.37 18.45
C VAL A 211 11.66 12.65 19.89
N GLU A 212 10.36 12.80 20.14
CA GLU A 212 9.83 13.14 21.47
C GLU A 212 9.62 11.89 22.34
N THR A 213 9.23 10.79 21.72
CA THR A 213 9.02 9.51 22.39
C THR A 213 9.39 8.40 21.42
N ASP A 214 10.42 7.63 21.72
CA ASP A 214 10.76 6.40 21.00
C ASP A 214 11.65 5.54 21.91
N PRO A 215 11.25 4.32 22.28
CA PRO A 215 12.07 3.45 23.11
C PRO A 215 13.31 2.90 22.37
N HIS A 216 13.42 3.12 21.06
CA HIS A 216 14.56 2.67 20.26
C HIS A 216 15.46 3.85 19.91
N GLU A 217 16.73 3.76 20.30
CA GLU A 217 17.75 4.79 20.01
C GLU A 217 18.66 4.40 18.83
N ASP A 218 18.49 3.19 18.28
CA ASP A 218 19.39 2.69 17.25
C ASP A 218 19.09 3.29 15.87
N LEU A 219 19.92 4.26 15.49
CA LEU A 219 19.99 4.84 14.14
C LEU A 219 20.84 4.00 13.18
N SER A 220 21.27 2.80 13.58
CA SER A 220 22.03 1.92 12.69
C SER A 220 21.25 1.63 11.42
N PHE A 221 21.86 2.06 10.33
CA PHE A 221 21.45 1.73 8.98
C PHE A 221 22.59 0.90 8.42
N THR A 222 22.34 -0.31 7.95
CA THR A 222 23.35 -1.03 7.17
C THR A 222 23.26 -0.50 5.74
N PRO A 223 24.16 0.38 5.28
CA PRO A 223 24.12 0.84 3.90
C PRO A 223 24.73 -0.28 3.06
N GLU A 224 23.92 -1.18 2.51
CA GLU A 224 24.44 -2.10 1.51
C GLU A 224 24.61 -1.41 0.14
N PRO A 225 25.56 -1.88 -0.70
CA PRO A 225 26.02 -1.16 -1.90
C PRO A 225 25.02 -1.17 -3.06
N THR A 226 23.93 -1.93 -2.97
CA THR A 226 22.83 -1.91 -3.94
C THR A 226 21.73 -1.02 -3.39
N ALA A 227 21.89 0.30 -3.58
CA ALA A 227 20.84 1.26 -3.32
C ALA A 227 19.53 0.73 -3.92
N LEU A 228 18.55 0.42 -3.07
CA LEU A 228 17.20 0.15 -3.53
C LEU A 228 16.79 1.38 -4.36
N PRO A 229 16.27 1.20 -5.59
CA PRO A 229 15.97 2.31 -6.47
C PRO A 229 14.78 3.10 -5.91
N SER A 230 15.07 4.03 -5.00
CA SER A 230 14.07 4.92 -4.44
C SER A 230 14.12 6.27 -5.15
N ALA A 231 12.99 6.69 -5.69
CA ALA A 231 12.81 8.03 -6.24
C ALA A 231 12.87 9.11 -5.15
N ARG A 232 12.77 8.70 -3.87
CA ARG A 232 12.79 9.58 -2.70
C ARG A 232 14.02 9.31 -1.84
N SER A 233 14.69 10.38 -1.45
CA SER A 233 15.75 10.33 -0.43
C SER A 233 15.73 11.61 0.39
N TRP A 234 16.17 11.52 1.64
CA TRP A 234 16.40 12.71 2.43
C TRP A 234 17.62 12.58 3.34
N THR A 235 18.15 13.72 3.72
CA THR A 235 19.12 13.85 4.80
C THR A 235 18.36 14.31 6.04
N VAL A 236 18.31 13.48 7.07
CA VAL A 236 17.59 13.76 8.31
C VAL A 236 18.57 14.03 9.44
N THR A 237 18.29 15.07 10.21
CA THR A 237 19.00 15.37 11.46
C THR A 237 18.12 15.05 12.65
N VAL A 238 18.60 14.19 13.55
CA VAL A 238 17.93 13.81 14.81
C VAL A 238 18.90 14.14 15.95
N GLY A 239 18.55 15.12 16.77
CA GLY A 239 19.45 15.61 17.82
C GLY A 239 20.76 16.14 17.24
N ARG A 240 21.87 15.42 17.46
CA ARG A 240 23.21 15.78 16.94
C ARG A 240 23.66 14.89 15.78
N GLU A 241 22.86 13.90 15.40
CA GLU A 241 23.19 12.93 14.38
C GLU A 241 22.51 13.29 13.07
N THR A 242 23.21 13.09 11.96
CA THR A 242 22.69 13.30 10.61
C THR A 242 22.85 12.02 9.81
N VAL A 243 21.76 11.52 9.26
CA VAL A 243 21.72 10.28 8.48
C VAL A 243 21.10 10.57 7.11
N ARG A 244 21.64 9.92 6.07
CA ARG A 244 21.02 9.92 4.75
C ARG A 244 20.25 8.62 4.57
N MET A 245 19.01 8.71 4.12
CA MET A 245 18.16 7.54 3.90
C MET A 245 17.28 7.70 2.65
N SER A 246 16.84 6.58 2.11
CA SER A 246 15.86 6.47 1.03
C SER A 246 14.46 6.24 1.60
N GLY A 247 13.44 6.46 0.76
CA GLY A 247 12.06 6.08 1.09
C GLY A 247 11.84 4.56 1.14
N ASP A 248 12.75 3.80 0.52
CA ASP A 248 12.79 2.34 0.59
C ASP A 248 13.89 1.90 1.56
N TYR A 249 13.62 0.85 2.33
CA TYR A 249 14.57 0.27 3.29
C TYR A 249 14.37 -1.25 3.36
N ALA A 250 15.35 -1.96 3.91
CA ALA A 250 15.26 -3.40 4.13
C ALA A 250 14.67 -3.69 5.52
N PRO A 251 13.42 -4.19 5.65
CA PRO A 251 12.76 -4.36 6.95
C PRO A 251 13.51 -5.26 7.93
N ASP A 252 14.27 -6.21 7.42
CA ASP A 252 15.05 -7.20 8.17
C ASP A 252 16.42 -6.67 8.65
N ARG A 253 16.88 -5.54 8.09
CA ARG A 253 18.23 -4.99 8.35
C ARG A 253 18.26 -3.53 8.80
N THR A 254 17.09 -2.90 8.87
CA THR A 254 16.96 -1.49 9.24
C THR A 254 16.47 -1.40 10.68
N GLY A 255 17.19 -0.66 11.52
CA GLY A 255 16.77 -0.42 12.90
C GLY A 255 15.36 0.24 12.96
N PRO A 256 14.55 -0.02 14.00
CA PRO A 256 13.17 0.48 14.07
C PRO A 256 13.03 2.00 13.93
N LEU A 257 13.95 2.77 14.51
CA LEU A 257 13.96 4.23 14.42
C LEU A 257 14.23 4.68 12.97
N ALA A 258 15.25 4.10 12.32
CA ALA A 258 15.56 4.39 10.92
C ALA A 258 14.42 4.00 9.96
N ALA A 259 13.72 2.89 10.24
CA ALA A 259 12.55 2.48 9.47
C ALA A 259 11.39 3.47 9.61
N ARG A 260 11.08 3.94 10.83
CA ARG A 260 10.08 4.99 11.06
C ARG A 260 10.42 6.29 10.34
N LEU A 261 11.69 6.71 10.36
CA LEU A 261 12.16 7.88 9.62
C LEU A 261 11.99 7.69 8.11
N ALA A 262 12.32 6.52 7.55
CA ALA A 262 12.07 6.24 6.14
C ALA A 262 10.57 6.29 5.78
N GLU A 263 9.70 5.78 6.65
CA GLU A 263 8.24 5.86 6.48
C GLU A 263 7.68 7.29 6.62
N LEU A 264 8.35 8.21 7.33
CA LEU A 264 7.99 9.64 7.30
C LEU A 264 8.19 10.25 5.90
N LEU A 265 9.27 9.86 5.20
CA LEU A 265 9.58 10.33 3.85
C LEU A 265 8.66 9.72 2.78
N ALA A 266 8.31 8.45 2.94
CA ALA A 266 7.51 7.66 1.99
C ALA A 266 6.33 6.93 2.68
N PRO A 267 5.32 7.68 3.15
CA PRO A 267 4.20 7.13 3.91
C PRO A 267 3.25 6.22 3.12
N ALA A 268 3.41 6.08 1.80
CA ALA A 268 2.57 5.20 0.97
C ALA A 268 2.40 3.80 1.57
N ARG A 269 3.48 3.21 2.10
CA ARG A 269 3.44 1.85 2.67
C ARG A 269 2.64 1.75 3.96
N ILE A 270 2.48 2.84 4.70
CA ILE A 270 1.64 2.88 5.91
C ILE A 270 0.16 2.68 5.55
N VAL A 271 -0.29 3.21 4.40
CA VAL A 271 -1.71 3.25 4.01
C VAL A 271 -2.36 1.87 4.02
N SER A 272 -1.67 0.85 3.53
CA SER A 272 -2.19 -0.52 3.50
C SER A 272 -2.40 -1.13 4.89
N HIS A 273 -1.81 -0.58 5.94
CA HIS A 273 -1.95 -1.06 7.30
C HIS A 273 -3.08 -0.36 8.07
N LEU A 274 -3.77 0.60 7.46
CA LEU A 274 -4.82 1.37 8.12
C LEU A 274 -6.19 0.68 7.99
N THR A 275 -6.99 0.69 9.05
CA THR A 275 -8.31 0.02 9.10
C THR A 275 -9.45 1.00 9.36
N HIS A 276 -9.42 1.66 10.50
CA HIS A 276 -10.44 2.59 10.97
C HIS A 276 -9.95 4.04 10.84
N VAL A 277 -9.85 4.53 9.61
CA VAL A 277 -9.38 5.90 9.36
C VAL A 277 -10.48 6.91 9.69
N MET A 278 -10.12 7.90 10.50
CA MET A 278 -10.93 9.04 10.86
C MET A 278 -10.18 10.33 10.47
N PRO A 279 -10.91 11.37 10.04
CA PRO A 279 -10.29 12.66 9.78
C PRO A 279 -9.76 13.29 11.07
N GLY A 280 -8.59 13.90 10.99
CA GLY A 280 -8.03 14.77 12.02
C GLY A 280 -8.07 16.24 11.58
N PRO A 281 -7.56 17.16 12.43
CA PRO A 281 -7.44 18.57 12.07
C PRO A 281 -6.51 18.77 10.85
N GLY A 282 -6.92 19.65 9.93
CA GLY A 282 -6.09 20.01 8.77
C GLY A 282 -5.79 18.82 7.85
N THR A 283 -4.52 18.55 7.59
CA THR A 283 -4.02 17.46 6.72
C THR A 283 -3.65 16.20 7.52
N SER A 284 -4.38 15.93 8.60
CA SER A 284 -4.11 14.78 9.47
C SER A 284 -5.20 13.73 9.45
N VAL A 285 -4.79 12.50 9.75
CA VAL A 285 -5.66 11.34 9.93
C VAL A 285 -5.31 10.62 11.20
N ARG A 286 -6.33 10.06 11.84
CA ARG A 286 -6.20 9.13 12.95
C ARG A 286 -6.69 7.77 12.50
N SER A 287 -5.97 6.70 12.82
CA SER A 287 -6.37 5.37 12.41
C SER A 287 -5.96 4.30 13.41
N GLY A 288 -6.80 3.26 13.52
CA GLY A 288 -6.34 1.95 13.97
C GLY A 288 -5.46 1.29 12.90
N VAL A 289 -4.75 0.24 13.29
CA VAL A 289 -3.83 -0.47 12.40
C VAL A 289 -4.18 -1.95 12.31
N ARG A 290 -3.93 -2.58 11.17
CA ARG A 290 -4.22 -4.00 10.93
C ARG A 290 -3.47 -4.86 11.96
N PRO A 291 -4.07 -5.99 12.39
CA PRO A 291 -3.38 -6.96 13.23
C PRO A 291 -2.06 -7.46 12.60
N LEU A 292 -1.10 -7.81 13.47
CA LEU A 292 0.26 -8.32 13.25
C LEU A 292 0.39 -9.56 12.34
N ARG A 293 0.00 -9.49 11.07
CA ARG A 293 0.10 -10.63 10.13
C ARG A 293 0.67 -10.30 8.76
N THR A 294 0.64 -9.04 8.37
CA THR A 294 1.03 -8.64 7.02
C THR A 294 2.43 -8.09 6.99
N PHE A 295 3.35 -8.89 6.43
CA PHE A 295 4.67 -8.46 6.05
C PHE A 295 4.60 -7.46 4.88
N PRO A 296 5.49 -6.47 4.80
CA PRO A 296 6.31 -5.94 5.88
C PRO A 296 5.44 -5.30 6.96
N PHE A 297 5.88 -5.34 8.21
CA PHE A 297 5.23 -4.55 9.25
C PHE A 297 5.55 -3.06 9.02
N SER A 298 4.54 -2.19 9.13
CA SER A 298 4.82 -0.76 9.23
C SER A 298 5.58 -0.48 10.54
N ALA A 299 6.64 0.32 10.46
CA ALA A 299 7.47 0.69 11.60
C ALA A 299 6.72 1.57 12.62
N TRP A 300 5.62 2.20 12.20
CA TRP A 300 4.71 2.99 13.04
C TRP A 300 3.63 2.16 13.74
N ALA A 301 3.45 0.90 13.34
CA ALA A 301 2.33 0.06 13.73
C ALA A 301 2.76 -1.39 14.07
N PRO A 302 3.74 -1.59 14.98
CA PRO A 302 4.19 -2.94 15.33
C PRO A 302 3.17 -3.75 16.15
N ASP A 303 2.03 -3.18 16.52
CA ASP A 303 0.96 -3.86 17.25
C ASP A 303 -0.41 -3.29 16.83
N GLY A 304 -1.39 -4.18 16.65
CA GLY A 304 -2.78 -3.85 16.33
C GLY A 304 -3.53 -3.11 17.45
N SER A 305 -2.97 -3.07 18.67
CA SER A 305 -3.52 -2.27 19.79
C SER A 305 -3.25 -0.76 19.65
N LEU A 306 -2.38 -0.36 18.71
CA LEU A 306 -1.98 1.02 18.55
C LEU A 306 -2.99 1.83 17.75
N THR A 307 -3.21 3.07 18.20
CA THR A 307 -3.86 4.10 17.40
C THR A 307 -2.81 5.08 16.90
N CYS A 308 -2.72 5.21 15.57
CA CYS A 308 -1.77 6.10 14.92
C CYS A 308 -2.42 7.42 14.52
N THR A 309 -1.65 8.50 14.55
CA THR A 309 -2.00 9.81 14.03
C THR A 309 -0.89 10.29 13.10
N PHE A 310 -1.25 10.62 11.86
CA PHE A 310 -0.32 11.08 10.83
C PHE A 310 -0.77 12.43 10.31
N ALA A 311 0.14 13.40 10.24
CA ALA A 311 -0.10 14.71 9.64
C ALA A 311 0.82 14.88 8.42
N VAL A 312 0.24 15.17 7.27
CA VAL A 312 0.95 15.23 5.98
C VAL A 312 1.27 16.67 5.59
N ASP A 313 2.47 16.89 5.09
CA ASP A 313 2.86 18.13 4.45
C ASP A 313 2.13 18.29 3.10
N PRO A 314 1.38 19.37 2.86
CA PRO A 314 0.62 19.52 1.63
C PRO A 314 1.51 19.72 0.38
N ASP A 315 2.76 20.13 0.52
CA ASP A 315 3.63 20.46 -0.61
C ASP A 315 4.52 19.29 -1.02
N THR A 316 5.02 18.53 -0.05
CA THR A 316 5.98 17.44 -0.26
C THR A 316 5.41 16.05 0.00
N SER A 317 4.21 15.95 0.59
CA SER A 317 3.54 14.71 0.96
C SER A 317 4.28 13.85 2.01
N VAL A 318 5.33 14.38 2.66
CA VAL A 318 5.97 13.71 3.80
C VAL A 318 5.10 13.84 5.06
N LEU A 319 5.35 12.99 6.05
CA LEU A 319 4.71 13.13 7.35
C LEU A 319 5.43 14.21 8.18
N LEU A 320 4.74 15.31 8.47
CA LEU A 320 5.22 16.35 9.39
C LEU A 320 5.15 15.90 10.84
N ARG A 321 4.20 15.02 11.16
CA ARG A 321 4.07 14.40 12.48
C ARG A 321 3.54 13.00 12.32
N ALA A 322 4.14 12.06 13.03
CA ALA A 322 3.63 10.71 13.17
C ALA A 322 3.70 10.31 14.63
N GLU A 323 2.59 9.76 15.13
CA GLU A 323 2.43 9.39 16.52
C GLU A 323 1.66 8.08 16.63
N ALA A 324 2.14 7.15 17.44
CA ALA A 324 1.40 5.94 17.81
C ALA A 324 1.11 5.96 19.30
N THR A 325 -0.12 5.62 19.68
CA THR A 325 -0.60 5.66 21.06
C THR A 325 -1.16 4.31 21.48
N ALA A 326 -0.90 3.91 22.72
CA ALA A 326 -1.48 2.75 23.39
C ALA A 326 -2.16 3.20 24.68
N SER A 327 -3.43 2.85 24.88
CA SER A 327 -4.19 3.19 26.09
C SER A 327 -4.12 4.68 26.48
N GLY A 328 -4.07 5.58 25.49
CA GLY A 328 -4.00 7.03 25.70
C GLY A 328 -2.59 7.58 25.95
N HIS A 329 -1.55 6.76 25.95
CA HIS A 329 -0.16 7.18 26.10
C HIS A 329 0.59 7.08 24.78
N SER A 330 1.46 8.06 24.52
CA SER A 330 2.35 8.04 23.36
C SER A 330 3.39 6.94 23.51
N VAL A 331 3.52 6.10 22.48
CA VAL A 331 4.54 5.04 22.37
C VAL A 331 5.66 5.49 21.44
N PHE A 332 5.28 6.04 20.27
CA PHE A 332 6.19 6.64 19.31
C PHE A 332 5.67 8.03 18.97
N ARG A 333 6.55 9.02 18.88
CA ARG A 333 6.21 10.35 18.37
C ARG A 333 7.41 11.04 17.77
N HIS A 334 7.35 11.26 16.46
CA HIS A 334 8.33 12.06 15.73
C HIS A 334 7.62 13.27 15.12
N THR A 335 8.28 14.42 15.21
CA THR A 335 7.82 15.69 14.66
C THR A 335 8.91 16.25 13.76
N VAL A 336 8.58 16.51 12.49
CA VAL A 336 9.48 17.21 11.57
C VAL A 336 9.42 18.70 11.86
N THR A 337 10.55 19.26 12.29
CA THR A 337 10.66 20.67 12.72
C THR A 337 11.15 21.59 11.61
N GLY A 338 11.69 21.03 10.53
CA GLY A 338 12.08 21.77 9.34
C GLY A 338 12.20 20.85 8.12
N VAL A 339 11.76 21.33 6.95
CA VAL A 339 11.90 20.63 5.66
C VAL A 339 12.40 21.60 4.62
N HIS A 340 13.42 21.20 3.87
CA HIS A 340 13.99 21.96 2.77
C HIS A 340 14.18 21.05 1.56
N THR A 341 13.86 21.56 0.37
CA THR A 341 14.24 20.88 -0.87
C THR A 341 15.75 20.97 -1.06
N GLN A 342 16.38 19.85 -1.44
CA GLN A 342 17.77 19.89 -1.84
C GLN A 342 17.85 20.61 -3.18
N ALA A 343 18.40 21.83 -3.18
CA ALA A 343 18.70 22.53 -4.41
C ALA A 343 19.59 21.64 -5.28
N GLY A 344 19.17 21.39 -6.51
CA GLY A 344 19.95 20.63 -7.49
C GLY A 344 21.33 21.27 -7.62
N ARG A 345 22.37 20.50 -7.27
CA ARG A 345 23.75 20.80 -7.65
C ARG A 345 24.01 20.27 -9.04
#